data_AF-A0A2K2G449-F1
#
_entry.id   AF-A0A2K2G449-F1
#
_cell.length_a   1.000
_cell.length_b   1.000
_cell.length_c   1.000
_cell.angle_alpha   90.00
_cell.angle_beta   90.00
_cell.angle_gamma   90.00
#
_symmetry.space_group_name_H-M   'P 1'
#
loop_
_entity.id
_entity.type
_entity.pdbx_description
1 polymer ?
#
loop_
_entity_poly.entity_id
_entity_poly.type
_entity_poly.pdbx_seq_one_letter_code
_entity_poly.pdbx_strand_id
1 'polypeptide(L)'
;MGLHLSVDNTAEIFGSVTSIADLAQFSFAGEDSQRLHIYRAEEIARTDWRDEIRDMEMEYATGISVTFNDGSKLHVAAWADCCDRTFYCDHCGQGALAA
;
A
#
# COMPACT_ATOMS: atom_id res chain seq x y z
N MET A 1 15.30 -8.63 -6.47
CA MET A 1 15.20 -8.24 -5.05
C MET A 1 13.71 -8.14 -4.75
N GLY A 2 13.23 -8.83 -3.70
CA GLY A 2 11.81 -9.01 -3.45
C GLY A 2 11.19 -7.88 -2.64
N LEU A 3 9.88 -7.65 -2.84
CA LEU A 3 9.04 -6.84 -1.96
C LEU A 3 9.20 -7.38 -0.52
N HIS A 4 9.72 -6.57 0.40
CA HIS A 4 9.78 -6.95 1.81
C HIS A 4 8.46 -6.52 2.46
N LEU A 5 7.54 -7.46 2.54
CA LEU A 5 6.29 -7.30 3.27
C LEU A 5 6.52 -7.75 4.72
N SER A 6 6.55 -6.81 5.67
CA SER A 6 6.51 -7.15 7.09
C SER A 6 5.06 -7.19 7.54
N VAL A 7 4.58 -8.39 7.87
CA VAL A 7 3.23 -8.60 8.37
C VAL A 7 3.31 -8.89 9.87
N ASP A 8 2.73 -8.00 10.69
CA ASP A 8 2.60 -8.24 12.13
C ASP A 8 1.20 -8.78 12.44
N ASN A 9 1.12 -10.09 12.68
CA ASN A 9 -0.13 -10.80 13.01
C ASN A 9 -0.30 -11.02 14.52
N THR A 10 0.45 -10.31 15.38
CA THR A 10 0.38 -10.58 16.84
C THR A 10 -0.99 -10.25 17.45
N ALA A 11 -1.83 -9.51 16.72
CA ALA A 11 -3.18 -9.16 17.10
C ALA A 11 -4.29 -9.95 16.37
N GLU A 12 -3.98 -10.92 15.49
CA GLU A 12 -5.03 -11.66 14.76
C GLU A 12 -5.83 -12.56 15.72
N ILE A 13 -7.10 -12.22 15.95
CA ILE A 13 -7.99 -12.91 16.91
C ILE A 13 -8.88 -13.96 16.21
N PHE A 14 -8.89 -14.02 14.87
CA PHE A 14 -9.84 -14.82 14.11
C PHE A 14 -9.19 -15.80 13.13
N GLY A 15 -9.67 -17.05 13.17
CA GLY A 15 -9.46 -18.06 12.13
C GLY A 15 -10.24 -17.74 10.85
N SER A 16 -10.02 -16.54 10.30
CA SER A 16 -10.39 -16.17 8.95
C SER A 16 -9.64 -17.07 7.97
N VAL A 17 -10.29 -17.52 6.89
CA VAL A 17 -9.66 -18.33 5.84
C VAL A 17 -8.59 -17.53 5.06
N THR A 18 -8.54 -16.21 5.28
CA THR A 18 -7.64 -15.26 4.63
C THR A 18 -6.99 -14.37 5.70
N SER A 19 -5.68 -14.47 5.88
CA SER A 19 -4.91 -13.60 6.78
C SER A 19 -4.67 -12.23 6.14
N ILE A 20 -4.25 -11.24 6.93
CA ILE A 20 -3.83 -9.94 6.36
C ILE A 20 -2.62 -10.09 5.41
N ALA A 21 -1.81 -11.14 5.57
CA ALA A 21 -0.73 -11.48 4.65
C ALA A 21 -1.28 -11.95 3.29
N ASP A 22 -2.36 -12.72 3.30
CA ASP A 22 -3.03 -13.17 2.07
C ASP A 22 -3.64 -11.98 1.33
N LEU A 23 -4.30 -11.06 2.05
CA LEU A 23 -4.83 -9.81 1.46
C LEU A 23 -3.73 -8.99 0.78
N ALA A 24 -2.61 -8.79 1.46
CA ALA A 24 -1.45 -8.10 0.89
C ALA A 24 -0.87 -8.83 -0.33
N GLN A 25 -0.76 -10.16 -0.27
CA GLN A 25 -0.24 -10.95 -1.37
C GLN A 25 -1.14 -10.86 -2.62
N PHE A 26 -2.46 -10.90 -2.45
CA PHE A 26 -3.39 -10.82 -3.58
C PHE A 26 -3.50 -9.40 -4.16
N SER A 27 -3.58 -8.38 -3.31
CA SER A 27 -3.75 -6.99 -3.75
C SER A 27 -2.51 -6.41 -4.42
N PHE A 28 -1.31 -6.87 -4.05
CA PHE A 28 -0.04 -6.37 -4.60
C PHE A 28 0.65 -7.36 -5.56
N ALA A 29 0.00 -8.47 -5.93
CA ALA A 29 0.61 -9.53 -6.75
C ALA A 29 1.20 -9.04 -8.09
N GLY A 30 0.64 -7.98 -8.67
CA GLY A 30 1.08 -7.39 -9.94
C GLY A 30 2.00 -6.18 -9.81
N GLU A 31 2.28 -5.72 -8.59
CA GLU A 31 3.00 -4.47 -8.37
C GLU A 31 4.52 -4.71 -8.31
N ASP A 32 5.27 -3.83 -8.97
CA ASP A 32 6.72 -3.83 -8.88
C ASP A 32 7.17 -3.00 -7.66
N SER A 33 7.77 -3.67 -6.67
CA SER A 33 8.33 -3.04 -5.46
C SER A 33 9.27 -1.86 -5.72
N GLN A 34 9.94 -1.80 -6.88
CA GLN A 34 10.85 -0.71 -7.25
C GLN A 34 10.11 0.51 -7.82
N ARG A 35 8.82 0.35 -8.15
CA ARG A 35 8.00 1.36 -8.83
C ARG A 35 6.72 1.69 -8.05
N LEU A 36 6.43 0.93 -6.99
CA LEU A 36 5.29 1.16 -6.12
C LEU A 36 5.50 2.47 -5.36
N HIS A 37 4.69 3.47 -5.69
CA HIS A 37 4.66 4.75 -5.02
C HIS A 37 3.50 4.83 -4.01
N ILE A 38 3.64 5.73 -3.03
CA ILE A 38 2.70 5.87 -1.91
C ILE A 38 1.23 5.99 -2.35
N TYR A 39 0.94 6.78 -3.40
CA TYR A 39 -0.44 6.95 -3.90
C TYR A 39 -1.01 5.69 -4.57
N ARG A 40 -0.18 4.84 -5.19
CA ARG A 40 -0.64 3.57 -5.79
C ARG A 40 -0.94 2.55 -4.70
N ALA A 41 -0.09 2.50 -3.67
CA ALA A 41 -0.36 1.70 -2.48
C ALA A 41 -1.65 2.14 -1.79
N GLU A 42 -1.87 3.46 -1.68
CA GLU A 42 -3.11 4.03 -1.14
C GLU A 42 -4.33 3.64 -1.99
N GLU A 43 -4.25 3.76 -3.31
CA GLU A 43 -5.34 3.41 -4.23
C GLU A 43 -5.73 1.93 -4.13
N ILE A 44 -4.74 1.03 -4.11
CA ILE A 44 -4.95 -0.41 -3.94
C ILE A 44 -5.63 -0.68 -2.61
N ALA A 45 -5.11 -0.13 -1.50
CA ALA A 45 -5.70 -0.34 -0.18
C ALA A 45 -7.15 0.18 -0.11
N ARG A 46 -7.44 1.36 -0.67
CA ARG A 46 -8.80 1.92 -0.69
C ARG A 46 -9.77 1.14 -1.58
N THR A 47 -9.28 0.49 -2.62
CA THR A 47 -10.10 -0.25 -3.58
C THR A 47 -10.35 -1.67 -3.10
N ASP A 48 -9.30 -2.38 -2.72
CA ASP A 48 -9.36 -3.80 -2.42
C ASP A 48 -9.79 -4.09 -0.98
N TRP A 49 -9.53 -3.17 -0.03
CA TRP A 49 -9.77 -3.40 1.41
C TRP A 49 -10.78 -2.40 2.00
N ARG A 50 -11.63 -1.82 1.15
CA ARG A 50 -12.54 -0.73 1.51
C ARG A 50 -13.40 -1.04 2.74
N ASP A 51 -13.88 -2.27 2.86
CA ASP A 51 -14.83 -2.68 3.91
C ASP A 51 -14.10 -3.23 5.16
N GLU A 52 -12.80 -3.48 5.05
CA GLU A 52 -11.93 -4.08 6.05
C GLU A 52 -11.09 -3.04 6.80
N ILE A 53 -10.83 -1.89 6.18
CA ILE A 53 -10.05 -0.79 6.76
C ILE A 53 -10.86 -0.03 7.80
N ARG A 54 -10.25 0.15 8.98
CA ARG A 54 -10.71 1.08 10.01
C ARG A 54 -10.10 2.46 9.83
N ASP A 55 -8.80 2.51 9.56
CA ASP A 55 -8.03 3.75 9.43
C ASP A 55 -6.81 3.53 8.53
N MET A 56 -6.32 4.60 7.89
CA MET A 56 -5.14 4.54 7.02
C MET A 56 -4.36 5.86 7.08
N GLU A 57 -3.06 5.73 7.30
CA GLU A 57 -2.11 6.84 7.38
C GLU A 57 -1.08 6.75 6.26
N MET A 58 -0.80 7.89 5.61
CA MET A 58 0.29 8.02 4.65
C MET A 58 1.56 8.48 5.36
N GLU A 59 2.62 7.69 5.27
CA GLU A 59 3.94 7.99 5.81
C GLU A 59 4.84 8.48 4.69
N TYR A 60 5.03 9.80 4.62
CA TYR A 60 5.84 10.42 3.59
C TYR A 60 7.24 9.77 3.50
N ALA A 61 7.66 9.48 2.27
CA ALA A 61 8.89 8.77 1.91
C ALA A 61 9.05 7.34 2.43
N THR A 62 8.04 6.77 3.10
CA THR A 62 8.15 5.46 3.75
C THR A 62 7.07 4.49 3.28
N GLY A 63 5.82 4.94 3.10
CA GLY A 63 4.74 4.09 2.62
C GLY A 63 3.37 4.43 3.17
N ILE A 64 2.52 3.43 3.33
CA ILE A 64 1.24 3.55 4.02
C ILE A 64 1.17 2.60 5.22
N SER A 65 0.49 3.04 6.26
CA SER A 65 0.10 2.20 7.39
C SER A 65 -1.40 2.05 7.39
N VAL A 66 -1.87 0.80 7.34
CA VAL A 66 -3.29 0.46 7.29
C VAL A 66 -3.66 -0.25 8.59
N THR A 67 -4.72 0.22 9.24
CA THR A 67 -5.31 -0.44 10.41
C THR A 67 -6.65 -1.05 10.02
N PHE A 68 -6.83 -2.35 10.25
CA PHE A 68 -8.06 -3.08 9.93
C PHE A 68 -9.07 -3.04 11.08
N ASN A 69 -10.31 -3.43 10.78
CA ASN A 69 -11.41 -3.47 11.74
C ASN A 69 -11.18 -4.39 12.94
N ASP A 70 -10.39 -5.46 12.75
CA ASP A 70 -9.99 -6.38 13.82
C ASP A 70 -8.85 -5.82 14.71
N GLY A 71 -8.31 -4.65 14.37
CA GLY A 71 -7.21 -3.99 15.09
C GLY A 71 -5.82 -4.38 14.61
N SER A 72 -5.70 -5.31 13.65
CA SER A 72 -4.42 -5.63 13.01
C SER A 72 -3.91 -4.45 12.19
N LYS A 73 -2.59 -4.43 11.95
CA LYS A 73 -1.92 -3.36 11.22
C LYS A 73 -0.99 -3.92 10.15
N LEU A 74 -1.04 -3.32 8.97
CA LEU A 74 -0.14 -3.63 7.87
C LEU A 74 0.59 -2.36 7.44
N HIS A 75 1.92 -2.46 7.37
CA HIS A 75 2.75 -1.42 6.78
C HIS A 75 3.19 -1.84 5.38
N VAL A 76 2.85 -1.03 4.38
CA VAL A 76 3.25 -1.24 2.99
C VAL A 76 4.29 -0.21 2.63
N ALA A 77 5.54 -0.64 2.56
CA ALA A 77 6.64 0.21 2.13
C ALA A 77 6.44 0.62 0.68
N ALA A 78 6.41 1.92 0.42
CA ALA A 78 6.25 2.48 -0.91
C ALA A 78 7.07 3.77 -1.01
N TRP A 79 7.64 4.02 -2.19
CA TRP A 79 8.50 5.18 -2.38
C TRP A 79 7.61 6.43 -2.45
N ALA A 80 7.96 7.48 -1.71
CA ALA A 80 7.43 8.79 -2.06
C ALA A 80 8.22 9.24 -3.27
N ASP A 81 7.55 9.26 -4.40
CA ASP A 81 7.41 10.47 -5.21
C ASP A 81 7.31 10.10 -6.69
N CYS A 82 6.09 10.05 -7.20
CA CYS A 82 5.83 10.05 -8.64
C CYS A 82 5.68 11.48 -9.21
N CYS A 83 5.69 12.52 -8.37
CA CYS A 83 5.74 13.92 -8.78
C CYS A 83 7.20 14.42 -9.00
N ASP A 84 8.21 13.73 -8.48
CA ASP A 84 9.65 14.04 -8.64
C ASP A 84 10.24 13.66 -10.02
N ARG A 85 9.39 13.50 -11.04
CA ARG A 85 9.74 13.19 -12.44
C ARG A 85 10.36 11.81 -12.69
N THR A 86 10.43 10.96 -11.66
CA THR A 86 11.05 9.63 -11.79
C THR A 86 10.08 8.59 -12.39
N PHE A 87 8.78 8.73 -12.12
CA PHE A 87 7.73 7.83 -12.63
C PHE A 87 6.41 8.57 -12.84
N TYR A 88 5.65 8.24 -13.89
CA TYR A 88 4.33 8.82 -14.16
C TYR A 88 3.29 8.27 -13.18
N CYS A 89 2.49 9.14 -12.55
CA CYS A 89 1.27 8.75 -11.82
C CYS A 89 0.15 9.75 -12.08
N ASP A 90 -1.09 9.25 -12.12
CA ASP A 90 -2.28 10.07 -12.41
C ASP A 90 -2.59 11.08 -11.29
N HIS A 91 -2.02 10.89 -10.10
CA HIS A 91 -2.21 11.78 -8.94
C HIS A 91 -1.57 13.17 -9.13
N CYS A 92 -0.44 13.26 -9.85
CA CYS A 92 0.31 14.51 -10.00
C CYS A 92 -0.11 15.35 -11.24
N GLY A 93 -1.15 14.95 -11.98
CA GLY A 93 -1.80 15.73 -13.04
C GLY A 93 -0.89 16.59 -13.93
N GLN A 94 -0.53 16.10 -15.12
CA GLN A 94 0.13 16.89 -16.19
C GLN A 94 1.45 17.59 -15.81
N GLY A 95 2.49 16.81 -15.50
CA GLY A 95 3.86 17.32 -15.30
C GLY A 95 4.86 17.03 -16.43
N ALA A 96 4.42 16.56 -17.61
CA ALA A 96 5.32 16.20 -18.71
C ALA A 96 5.02 16.96 -20.01
N LEU A 97 5.04 18.30 -19.95
CA LEU A 97 5.15 19.17 -21.13
C LEU A 97 5.91 20.44 -20.73
N ALA A 98 7.25 20.35 -20.62
CA ALA A 98 8.18 21.45 -20.88
C ALA A 98 9.63 21.03 -20.56
N ALA A 99 10.35 20.56 -21.57
CA ALA A 99 11.70 21.00 -21.96
C ALA A 99 12.23 20.09 -23.09
#